data_AF-A0A845GHD1-F1
#
_entry.id   AF-A0A845GHD1-F1
#
_cell.length_a   1.000
_cell.length_b   1.000
_cell.length_c   1.000
_cell.angle_alpha   90.00
_cell.angle_beta   90.00
_cell.angle_gamma   90.00
#
_symmetry.space_group_name_H-M   'P 1'
#
loop_
_entity.id
_entity.type
_entity.pdbx_description
1 polymer ?
#
loop_
_entity_poly.entity_id
_entity_poly.type
_entity_poly.pdbx_seq_one_letter_code
_entity_poly.pdbx_strand_id
1 'polypeptide(L)'
;MGIKNKFSAALVAAGVVLVHAGCSAGDQAPWREQMQCGDTQYVIESDCKPSNDAATLNQCKAQTLSVSHGGKTRKATLPELNKVSAKSIVETGGKVSKLFVTQWACARGDKGDVAVMYYSIGGGSAPYAEAYSIYDEAGALIENEDSAKYEQALAHSDGHMKKVKSIMPR
;
A
#
# COMPACT_ATOMS: atom_id res chain seq x y z
N MET A 1 -44.04 0.41 -54.41
CA MET A 1 -44.13 1.82 -54.88
C MET A 1 -45.11 2.57 -54.00
N GLY A 2 -44.67 3.65 -53.36
CA GLY A 2 -45.55 4.49 -52.52
C GLY A 2 -44.78 5.36 -51.53
N ILE A 3 -44.00 6.30 -52.04
CA ILE A 3 -43.32 7.36 -51.26
C ILE A 3 -44.35 8.44 -50.92
N LYS A 4 -44.50 8.81 -49.64
CA LYS A 4 -44.95 10.16 -49.25
C LYS A 4 -44.24 10.63 -47.99
N ASN A 5 -43.21 11.45 -48.20
CA ASN A 5 -42.66 12.41 -47.24
C ASN A 5 -43.76 13.37 -46.77
N LYS A 6 -43.80 13.69 -45.48
CA LYS A 6 -44.18 15.01 -44.97
C LYS A 6 -43.34 15.37 -43.76
N PHE A 7 -42.52 16.40 -43.93
CA PHE A 7 -41.85 17.15 -42.89
C PHE A 7 -42.89 17.86 -42.00
N SER A 8 -42.65 17.86 -40.69
CA SER A 8 -43.01 18.95 -39.79
C SER A 8 -41.98 19.01 -38.67
N ALA A 9 -41.17 20.07 -38.68
CA ALA A 9 -40.34 20.49 -37.57
C ALA A 9 -41.19 21.23 -36.53
N ALA A 10 -40.93 21.01 -35.24
CA ALA A 10 -41.27 21.96 -34.18
C ALA A 10 -40.35 21.74 -32.97
N LEU A 11 -39.43 22.70 -32.77
CA LEU A 11 -38.79 23.00 -31.48
C LEU A 11 -39.88 23.21 -30.41
N VAL A 12 -39.68 22.76 -29.16
CA VAL A 12 -39.93 23.57 -27.95
C VAL A 12 -39.15 23.02 -26.74
N ALA A 13 -38.52 23.96 -26.03
CA ALA A 13 -38.09 23.99 -24.61
C ALA A 13 -36.93 23.11 -24.14
N ALA A 14 -35.76 23.76 -24.15
CA ALA A 14 -34.71 23.58 -23.16
C ALA A 14 -35.27 23.81 -21.74
N GLY A 15 -35.57 22.73 -21.03
CA GLY A 15 -35.74 22.69 -19.58
C GLY A 15 -34.44 22.21 -18.94
N VAL A 16 -33.50 23.12 -18.72
CA VAL A 16 -32.30 22.86 -17.92
C VAL A 16 -32.74 22.74 -16.46
N VAL A 17 -33.06 21.53 -16.02
CA VAL A 17 -33.13 21.22 -14.59
C VAL A 17 -31.69 21.02 -14.13
N LEU A 18 -31.08 22.11 -13.64
CA LEU A 18 -29.88 22.06 -12.81
C LEU A 18 -30.27 21.40 -11.48
N VAL A 19 -30.42 20.07 -11.49
CA VAL A 19 -30.30 19.30 -10.26
C VAL A 19 -28.88 19.54 -9.82
N HIS A 20 -28.73 20.31 -8.75
CA HIS A 20 -27.47 20.54 -8.09
C HIS A 20 -26.90 19.15 -7.79
N ALA A 21 -25.90 18.75 -8.56
CA ALA A 21 -25.02 17.67 -8.17
C ALA A 21 -24.38 18.18 -6.88
N GLY A 22 -24.99 17.82 -5.74
CA GLY A 22 -24.33 17.92 -4.47
C GLY A 22 -23.03 17.16 -4.65
N CYS A 23 -21.92 17.89 -4.65
CA CYS A 23 -20.62 17.30 -4.45
C CYS A 23 -20.66 16.66 -3.06
N SER A 24 -21.16 15.43 -2.98
CA SER A 24 -20.69 14.51 -1.97
C SER A 24 -19.18 14.59 -2.08
N ALA A 25 -18.52 15.07 -1.03
CA ALA A 25 -17.11 14.81 -0.83
C ALA A 25 -16.99 13.29 -0.77
N GLY A 26 -16.85 12.67 -1.94
CA GLY A 26 -16.77 11.23 -2.05
C GLY A 26 -15.53 10.83 -1.29
N ASP A 27 -15.71 10.05 -0.24
CA ASP A 27 -14.62 9.36 0.41
C ASP A 27 -13.84 8.64 -0.69
N GLN A 28 -12.63 9.13 -0.96
CA GLN A 28 -11.79 8.57 -2.00
C GLN A 28 -11.56 7.10 -1.65
N ALA A 29 -11.88 6.19 -2.57
CA ALA A 29 -11.67 4.77 -2.34
C ALA A 29 -10.20 4.52 -1.95
N PRO A 30 -9.95 3.63 -0.97
CA PRO A 30 -8.59 3.37 -0.51
C PRO A 30 -7.72 2.86 -1.66
N TRP A 31 -6.47 3.32 -1.68
CA TRP A 31 -5.46 2.82 -2.62
C TRP A 31 -5.20 1.36 -2.33
N ARG A 32 -5.20 0.53 -3.37
CA ARG A 32 -4.91 -0.89 -3.26
C ARG A 32 -3.72 -1.24 -4.15
N GLU A 33 -2.66 -1.68 -3.52
CA GLU A 33 -1.44 -2.14 -4.19
C GLU A 33 -1.24 -3.62 -3.91
N GLN A 34 -0.78 -4.35 -4.92
CA GLN A 34 -0.70 -5.81 -4.88
C GLN A 34 0.66 -6.32 -5.36
N MET A 35 1.19 -7.32 -4.67
CA MET A 35 2.44 -8.00 -4.98
C MET A 35 2.23 -9.51 -4.86
N GLN A 36 2.64 -10.25 -5.88
CA GLN A 36 2.72 -11.71 -5.83
C GLN A 36 4.13 -12.12 -5.41
N CYS A 37 4.26 -13.05 -4.47
CA CYS A 37 5.54 -13.62 -4.05
C CYS A 37 5.40 -15.13 -3.87
N GLY A 38 6.01 -15.89 -4.78
CA GLY A 38 5.68 -17.32 -4.95
C GLY A 38 4.18 -17.52 -5.14
N ASP A 39 3.60 -18.41 -4.34
CA ASP A 39 2.15 -18.71 -4.31
C ASP A 39 1.34 -17.74 -3.44
N THR A 40 1.98 -16.72 -2.87
CA THR A 40 1.35 -15.83 -1.88
C THR A 40 1.08 -14.44 -2.44
N GLN A 41 -0.17 -14.00 -2.31
CA GLN A 41 -0.59 -12.67 -2.71
C GLN A 41 -0.61 -11.74 -1.50
N TYR A 42 0.11 -10.63 -1.60
CA TYR A 42 0.09 -9.52 -0.65
C TYR A 42 -0.70 -8.35 -1.24
N VAL A 43 -1.56 -7.75 -0.43
CA VAL A 43 -2.33 -6.56 -0.80
C VAL A 43 -2.18 -5.54 0.33
N ILE A 44 -1.66 -4.37 0.00
CA ILE A 44 -1.61 -3.21 0.90
C ILE A 44 -2.76 -2.28 0.54
N GLU A 45 -3.61 -1.99 1.52
CA GLU A 45 -4.66 -0.98 1.41
C GLU A 45 -4.26 0.27 2.21
N SER A 46 -4.37 1.44 1.60
CA SER A 46 -3.95 2.72 2.18
C SER A 46 -4.98 3.81 1.92
N ASP A 47 -5.39 4.53 2.96
CA ASP A 47 -6.22 5.73 2.85
C ASP A 47 -5.33 6.95 3.05
N CYS A 48 -5.07 7.67 1.97
CA CYS A 48 -4.06 8.73 1.90
C CYS A 48 -4.60 9.97 1.19
N LYS A 49 -4.24 11.13 1.72
CA LYS A 49 -4.40 12.44 1.08
C LYS A 49 -3.05 12.96 0.60
N PRO A 50 -2.96 13.59 -0.59
CA PRO A 50 -1.72 14.21 -1.05
C PRO A 50 -1.14 15.20 -0.03
N SER A 51 0.18 15.20 0.14
CA SER A 51 0.87 16.15 1.04
C SER A 51 0.97 17.55 0.44
N ASN A 52 0.84 17.69 -0.89
CA ASN A 52 1.12 18.89 -1.67
C ASN A 52 2.58 19.39 -1.55
N ASP A 53 3.50 18.53 -1.09
CA ASP A 53 4.93 18.78 -1.06
C ASP A 53 5.67 17.57 -1.66
N ALA A 54 6.46 17.82 -2.70
CA ALA A 54 7.20 16.80 -3.43
C ALA A 54 8.24 16.06 -2.56
N ALA A 55 8.65 16.65 -1.43
CA ALA A 55 9.61 16.06 -0.50
C ALA A 55 8.96 15.27 0.66
N THR A 56 7.65 15.39 0.86
CA THR A 56 6.94 14.84 2.03
C THR A 56 5.98 13.74 1.63
N LEU A 57 5.99 12.62 2.35
CA LEU A 57 5.03 11.53 2.15
C LEU A 57 3.58 12.02 2.25
N ASN A 58 2.68 11.35 1.52
CA ASN A 58 1.25 11.61 1.63
C ASN A 58 0.74 11.40 3.08
N GLN A 59 -0.31 12.12 3.43
CA GLN A 59 -0.92 12.01 4.75
C GLN A 59 -1.85 10.81 4.79
N CYS A 60 -1.40 9.73 5.43
CA CYS A 60 -2.10 8.44 5.42
C CYS A 60 -2.61 8.03 6.80
N LYS A 61 -3.76 7.33 6.80
CA LYS A 61 -4.16 6.48 7.93
C LYS A 61 -3.27 5.24 7.98
N ALA A 62 -3.35 4.48 9.08
CA ALA A 62 -2.66 3.19 9.18
C ALA A 62 -3.03 2.28 8.00
N GLN A 63 -2.03 1.62 7.42
CA GLN A 63 -2.22 0.73 6.29
C GLN A 63 -2.74 -0.63 6.78
N THR A 64 -3.46 -1.34 5.91
CA THR A 64 -3.85 -2.73 6.16
C THR A 64 -3.13 -3.64 5.19
N LEU A 65 -2.58 -4.74 5.70
CA LEU A 65 -2.04 -5.83 4.90
C LEU A 65 -3.05 -6.96 4.84
N SER A 66 -3.37 -7.43 3.64
CA SER A 66 -4.03 -8.71 3.42
C SER A 66 -3.05 -9.68 2.74
N VAL A 67 -2.90 -10.88 3.30
CA VAL A 67 -2.05 -11.94 2.74
C VAL A 67 -2.90 -13.14 2.43
N SER A 68 -2.83 -13.65 1.20
CA SER A 68 -3.57 -14.84 0.76
C SER A 68 -2.61 -15.93 0.31
N HIS A 69 -2.71 -17.11 0.94
CA HIS A 69 -1.88 -18.28 0.66
C HIS A 69 -2.70 -19.56 0.91
N GLY A 70 -2.61 -20.54 0.01
CA GLY A 70 -3.26 -21.85 0.20
C GLY A 70 -4.77 -21.77 0.47
N GLY A 71 -5.47 -20.81 -0.13
CA GLY A 71 -6.91 -20.57 0.08
C GLY A 71 -7.28 -19.92 1.42
N LYS A 72 -6.30 -19.54 2.24
CA LYS A 72 -6.50 -18.81 3.50
C LYS A 72 -6.10 -17.34 3.31
N THR A 73 -6.81 -16.44 4.00
CA THR A 73 -6.49 -15.01 4.02
C THR A 73 -6.24 -14.54 5.46
N ARG A 74 -5.09 -13.90 5.69
CA ARG A 74 -4.74 -13.17 6.92
C ARG A 74 -4.90 -11.68 6.66
N LYS A 75 -5.39 -10.93 7.64
CA LYS A 75 -5.36 -9.46 7.65
C LYS A 75 -4.58 -8.96 8.87
N ALA A 76 -3.77 -7.93 8.69
CA ALA A 76 -3.00 -7.28 9.74
C ALA A 76 -3.02 -5.75 9.56
N THR A 77 -3.06 -5.03 10.67
CA THR A 77 -2.81 -3.58 10.68
C THR A 77 -1.31 -3.35 10.64
N LEU A 78 -0.85 -2.50 9.73
CA LEU A 78 0.55 -2.10 9.62
C LEU A 78 0.81 -0.83 10.45
N PRO A 79 2.03 -0.65 10.99
CA PRO A 79 3.20 -1.52 10.86
C PRO A 79 3.14 -2.78 11.69
N GLU A 80 3.51 -3.90 11.08
CA GLU A 80 3.67 -5.18 11.74
C GLU A 80 5.17 -5.49 11.75
N LEU A 81 5.81 -5.23 12.91
CA LEU A 81 7.24 -5.40 13.11
C LEU A 81 7.51 -6.53 14.10
N ASN A 82 8.64 -7.23 13.93
CA ASN A 82 9.11 -8.17 14.94
C ASN A 82 9.44 -7.44 16.26
N LYS A 83 9.53 -8.20 17.36
CA LYS A 83 9.70 -7.63 18.70
C LYS A 83 10.95 -6.77 18.86
N VAL A 84 12.05 -7.15 18.21
CA VAL A 84 13.33 -6.45 18.35
C VAL A 84 13.30 -5.12 17.59
N SER A 85 12.83 -5.12 16.35
CA SER A 85 12.65 -3.89 15.56
C SER A 85 11.67 -2.94 16.24
N ALA A 86 10.52 -3.44 16.70
CA ALA A 86 9.54 -2.62 17.44
C ALA A 86 10.15 -1.99 18.69
N LYS A 87 10.90 -2.78 19.48
CA LYS A 87 11.59 -2.31 20.69
C LYS A 87 12.64 -1.25 20.36
N SER A 88 13.47 -1.47 19.33
CA SER A 88 14.53 -0.54 18.92
C SER A 88 13.96 0.83 18.50
N ILE A 89 12.85 0.85 17.75
CA ILE A 89 12.16 2.10 17.38
C ILE A 89 11.72 2.88 18.62
N VAL A 90 11.16 2.19 19.62
CA VAL A 90 10.68 2.83 20.86
C VAL A 90 11.86 3.32 21.72
N GLU A 91 12.91 2.52 21.88
CA GLU A 91 14.08 2.87 22.69
C GLU A 91 14.87 4.05 22.13
N THR A 92 14.84 4.24 20.81
CA THR A 92 15.46 5.39 20.14
C THR A 92 14.55 6.63 20.08
N GLY A 93 13.40 6.60 20.76
CA GLY A 93 12.48 7.73 20.91
C GLY A 93 11.41 7.86 19.81
N GLY A 94 11.32 6.87 18.92
CA GLY A 94 10.33 6.80 17.85
C GLY A 94 8.97 6.26 18.30
N LYS A 95 8.04 6.21 17.34
CA LYS A 95 6.71 5.59 17.50
C LYS A 95 6.46 4.65 16.34
N VAL A 96 6.27 3.36 16.63
CA VAL A 96 5.99 2.35 15.59
C VAL A 96 4.80 2.76 14.72
N SER A 97 3.73 3.30 15.30
CA SER A 97 2.53 3.75 14.56
C SER A 97 2.73 4.93 13.60
N LYS A 98 3.94 5.51 13.55
CA LYS A 98 4.29 6.58 12.59
C LYS A 98 4.97 6.08 11.33
N LEU A 99 5.37 4.81 11.31
CA LEU A 99 5.97 4.19 10.15
C LEU A 99 4.89 3.79 9.12
N PHE A 100 5.24 3.88 7.84
CA PHE A 100 4.41 3.39 6.73
C PHE A 100 5.26 2.48 5.84
N VAL A 101 4.65 1.45 5.26
CA VAL A 101 5.30 0.68 4.19
C VAL A 101 5.45 1.61 3.00
N THR A 102 6.68 2.01 2.73
CA THR A 102 7.04 2.89 1.62
C THR A 102 7.59 2.12 0.44
N GLN A 103 8.17 0.94 0.71
CA GLN A 103 8.67 0.05 -0.31
C GLN A 103 8.45 -1.41 0.08
N TRP A 104 8.43 -2.27 -0.93
CA TRP A 104 8.30 -3.71 -0.76
C TRP A 104 8.94 -4.47 -1.91
N ALA A 105 9.38 -5.69 -1.63
CA ALA A 105 9.94 -6.60 -2.61
C ALA A 105 9.47 -8.03 -2.32
N CYS A 106 9.35 -8.82 -3.38
CA CYS A 106 9.46 -10.26 -3.27
C CYS A 106 10.93 -10.61 -3.50
N ALA A 107 11.55 -11.25 -2.52
CA ALA A 107 12.92 -11.68 -2.59
C ALA A 107 12.98 -13.21 -2.56
N ARG A 108 13.84 -13.77 -3.40
CA ARG A 108 14.08 -15.21 -3.43
C ARG A 108 15.23 -15.53 -2.48
N GLY A 109 14.98 -16.39 -1.50
CA GLY A 109 16.01 -16.92 -0.61
C GLY A 109 16.15 -18.43 -0.73
N ASP A 110 17.16 -18.99 -0.06
CA ASP A 110 17.40 -20.45 0.02
C ASP A 110 16.20 -21.23 0.59
N LYS A 111 15.37 -20.56 1.38
CA LYS A 111 14.21 -21.14 2.09
C LYS A 111 12.88 -20.94 1.37
N GLY A 112 12.90 -20.28 0.22
CA GLY A 112 11.70 -19.92 -0.53
C GLY A 112 11.61 -18.43 -0.83
N ASP A 113 10.52 -18.06 -1.50
CA ASP A 113 10.19 -16.67 -1.80
C ASP A 113 9.64 -16.01 -0.52
N VAL A 114 10.19 -14.85 -0.15
CA VAL A 114 9.77 -14.07 1.02
C VAL A 114 9.40 -12.65 0.62
N ALA A 115 8.42 -12.08 1.29
CA ALA A 115 8.11 -10.66 1.13
C ALA A 115 8.90 -9.82 2.12
N VAL A 116 9.61 -8.82 1.64
CA VAL A 116 10.28 -7.82 2.46
C VAL A 116 9.52 -6.52 2.36
N MET A 117 9.09 -5.99 3.50
CA MET A 117 8.44 -4.67 3.61
C MET A 117 9.40 -3.70 4.29
N TYR A 118 9.60 -2.57 3.64
CA TYR A 118 10.40 -1.48 4.16
C TYR A 118 9.49 -0.35 4.64
N TYR A 119 9.68 -0.01 5.90
CA TYR A 119 8.93 1.00 6.62
C TYR A 119 9.74 2.27 6.75
N SER A 120 9.10 3.43 6.52
CA SER A 120 9.72 4.73 6.77
C SER A 120 8.70 5.76 7.24
N ILE A 121 9.16 6.75 8.01
CA ILE A 121 8.38 7.97 8.34
C ILE A 121 8.47 9.06 7.24
N GLY A 122 9.34 8.87 6.24
CA GLY A 122 9.66 9.87 5.20
C GLY A 122 10.85 10.75 5.57
N GLY A 123 11.78 10.96 4.62
CA GLY A 123 12.94 11.84 4.80
C GLY A 123 14.03 11.34 5.78
N GLY A 124 14.13 10.02 6.00
CA GLY A 124 14.85 9.41 7.12
C GLY A 124 16.37 9.62 7.18
N SER A 125 16.85 10.14 8.32
CA SER A 125 18.25 10.05 8.79
C SER A 125 18.34 9.73 10.29
N ALA A 126 17.19 9.59 10.96
CA ALA A 126 17.11 9.27 12.39
C ALA A 126 17.10 7.75 12.63
N PRO A 127 17.65 7.25 13.75
CA PRO A 127 17.70 5.81 14.05
C PRO A 127 16.34 5.11 14.13
N TYR A 128 15.25 5.85 14.37
CA TYR A 128 13.87 5.34 14.41
C TYR A 128 13.07 5.61 13.12
N ALA A 129 13.71 6.16 12.09
CA ALA A 129 12.99 6.59 10.89
C ALA A 129 12.61 5.42 10.00
N GLU A 130 13.24 4.26 10.15
CA GLU A 130 13.20 3.16 9.19
C GLU A 130 13.20 1.79 9.88
N ALA A 131 12.51 0.82 9.28
CA ALA A 131 12.52 -0.56 9.73
C ALA A 131 12.21 -1.52 8.57
N TYR A 132 12.52 -2.79 8.74
CA TYR A 132 12.14 -3.85 7.80
C TYR A 132 11.27 -4.90 8.49
N SER A 133 10.46 -5.59 7.72
CA SER A 133 9.83 -6.85 8.12
C SER A 133 9.89 -7.84 6.99
N ILE A 134 10.06 -9.10 7.36
CA ILE A 134 10.16 -10.21 6.42
C ILE A 134 8.99 -11.14 6.72
N TYR A 135 8.30 -11.55 5.67
CA TYR A 135 7.21 -12.50 5.75
C TYR A 135 7.62 -13.77 5.01
N ASP A 136 7.40 -14.91 5.64
CA ASP A 136 7.63 -16.21 5.01
C ASP A 136 6.64 -16.48 3.87
N GLU A 137 6.79 -17.64 3.23
CA GLU A 137 5.93 -18.08 2.13
C GLU A 137 4.45 -18.16 2.52
N ALA A 138 4.11 -18.37 3.80
CA ALA A 138 2.72 -18.42 4.24
C ALA A 138 2.17 -17.04 4.63
N GLY A 139 3.00 -15.99 4.55
CA GLY A 139 2.65 -14.65 4.98
C GLY A 139 2.73 -14.41 6.48
N ALA A 140 3.45 -15.27 7.21
CA ALA A 140 3.71 -15.05 8.63
C ALA A 140 4.92 -14.15 8.81
N LEU A 141 4.83 -13.21 9.76
CA LEU A 141 5.93 -12.36 10.15
C LEU A 141 7.06 -13.21 10.75
N ILE A 142 8.26 -13.07 10.20
CA ILE A 142 9.46 -13.73 10.73
C ILE A 142 10.00 -12.91 11.91
N GLU A 143 10.11 -13.55 13.06
CA GLU A 143 10.72 -12.95 14.26
C GLU A 143 12.24 -12.84 14.11
N ASN A 144 12.85 -11.90 14.86
CA ASN A 144 14.25 -11.55 14.66
C ASN A 144 15.24 -12.69 14.93
N GLU A 145 14.86 -13.68 15.73
CA GLU A 145 15.67 -14.88 16.03
C GLU A 145 15.96 -15.70 14.76
N ASP A 146 15.10 -15.55 13.74
CA ASP A 146 15.18 -16.24 12.48
C ASP A 146 15.62 -15.33 11.32
N SER A 147 15.75 -14.02 11.52
CA SER A 147 16.04 -13.04 10.45
C SER A 147 17.39 -13.26 9.79
N ALA A 148 18.40 -13.72 10.54
CA ALA A 148 19.73 -14.08 10.03
C ALA A 148 19.66 -15.19 8.96
N LYS A 149 18.62 -16.02 8.96
CA LYS A 149 18.41 -17.06 7.94
C LYS A 149 17.92 -16.49 6.61
N TYR A 150 17.59 -15.20 6.56
CA TYR A 150 17.06 -14.49 5.40
C TYR A 150 17.98 -13.37 4.91
N GLU A 151 19.26 -13.36 5.31
CA GLU A 151 20.25 -12.36 4.86
C GLU A 151 20.34 -12.26 3.33
N GLN A 152 20.33 -13.39 2.63
CA GLN A 152 20.33 -13.38 1.16
C GLN A 152 19.06 -12.76 0.58
N ALA A 153 17.91 -12.98 1.22
CA ALA A 153 16.66 -12.38 0.78
C ALA A 153 16.65 -10.87 1.03
N LEU A 154 17.23 -10.41 2.14
CA LEU A 154 17.44 -8.98 2.39
C LEU A 154 18.36 -8.37 1.34
N ALA A 155 19.52 -8.99 1.08
CA ALA A 155 20.46 -8.55 0.05
C ALA A 155 19.85 -8.58 -1.37
N HIS A 156 19.01 -9.57 -1.69
CA HIS A 156 18.26 -9.60 -2.94
C HIS A 156 17.16 -8.54 -2.99
N SER A 157 16.55 -8.22 -1.86
CA SER A 157 15.54 -7.16 -1.82
C SER A 157 16.15 -5.79 -2.08
N ASP A 158 17.40 -5.59 -1.66
CA ASP A 158 18.19 -4.40 -1.96
C ASP A 158 18.40 -4.27 -3.48
N GLY A 159 17.78 -3.24 -4.07
CA GLY A 159 17.75 -3.02 -5.53
C GLY A 159 16.50 -3.53 -6.24
N HIS A 160 15.69 -4.37 -5.59
CA HIS A 160 14.43 -4.90 -6.14
C HIS A 160 13.17 -4.33 -5.47
N MET A 161 13.35 -3.50 -4.43
CA MET A 161 12.29 -2.75 -3.76
C MET A 161 11.51 -1.86 -4.72
N LYS A 162 10.19 -2.05 -4.73
CA LYS A 162 9.23 -1.20 -5.45
C LYS A 162 8.60 -0.23 -4.47
N LYS A 163 8.37 1.01 -4.89
CA LYS A 163 7.67 2.00 -4.07
C LYS A 163 6.19 1.66 -3.96
N VAL A 164 5.64 1.84 -2.76
CA VAL A 164 4.19 1.87 -2.51
C VAL A 164 3.68 3.26 -2.88
N LYS A 165 3.02 3.34 -4.04
CA LYS A 165 2.64 4.59 -4.70
C LYS A 165 1.67 5.44 -3.88
N SER A 166 0.84 4.82 -3.04
CA SER A 166 -0.14 5.52 -2.22
C SER A 166 0.51 6.44 -1.18
N ILE A 167 1.69 6.06 -0.68
CA ILE A 167 2.43 6.79 0.36
C ILE A 167 3.33 7.87 -0.23
N MET A 168 3.81 7.69 -1.47
CA MET A 168 4.76 8.62 -2.09
C MET A 168 4.10 9.95 -2.50
N PRO A 169 4.80 11.09 -2.37
CA PRO A 169 4.33 12.37 -2.90
C PRO A 169 4.07 12.28 -4.41
N ARG A 170 3.17 13.13 -4.89
CA ARG A 170 2.80 13.25 -6.31
C ARG A 170 3.26 14.56 -6.90
#